data_AF-A0AA95N9I3-F1
#
_entry.id   AF-A0AA95N9I3-F1
#
_cell.length_a   1.000
_cell.length_b   1.000
_cell.length_c   1.000
_cell.angle_alpha   90.00
_cell.angle_beta   90.00
_cell.angle_gamma   90.00
#
_symmetry.space_group_name_H-M   'P 1'
#
loop_
_entity.id
_entity.type
_entity.pdbx_description
1 polymer ?
#
loop_
_entity_poly.entity_id
_entity_poly.type
_entity_poly.pdbx_seq_one_letter_code
_entity_poly.pdbx_strand_id
1 'polypeptide(L)'
;MQIAAYEFITAEGRFAISLRPYGRWRVRCASGLLDRSFADPEEALAELAAHWPVPPRLKDWTPLPTHSGETMLGGLDPLEHLSPG
;
A
#
# COMPACT_ATOMS: atom_id res chain seq x y z
N MET A 1 2.93 -8.47 -11.46
CA MET A 1 4.33 -8.23 -11.09
C MET A 1 4.49 -6.80 -10.61
N GLN A 2 4.87 -6.59 -9.35
CA GLN A 2 5.19 -5.27 -8.76
C GLN A 2 6.71 -5.12 -8.77
N ILE A 3 7.24 -3.90 -8.94
CA ILE A 3 8.70 -3.68 -9.03
C ILE A 3 9.28 -3.19 -7.71
N ALA A 4 8.56 -2.36 -6.96
CA ALA A 4 8.98 -1.86 -5.65
C ALA A 4 7.73 -1.50 -4.83
N ALA A 5 7.81 -1.59 -3.50
CA ALA A 5 6.78 -1.01 -2.65
C ALA A 5 7.33 -0.53 -1.31
N TYR A 6 6.58 0.39 -0.72
CA TYR A 6 6.76 0.89 0.63
C TYR A 6 5.45 0.70 1.37
N GLU A 7 5.52 0.31 2.63
CA GLU A 7 4.35 0.22 3.49
C GLU A 7 4.53 0.96 4.81
N PHE A 8 3.40 1.43 5.33
CA PHE A 8 3.29 2.03 6.63
C PHE A 8 2.04 1.50 7.32
N ILE A 9 2.23 0.85 8.46
CA ILE A 9 1.16 0.24 9.25
C ILE A 9 0.91 1.13 10.47
N THR A 10 -0.34 1.49 10.66
CA THR A 10 -0.83 2.26 11.81
C THR A 10 -1.94 1.50 12.53
N ALA A 11 -2.36 2.00 13.68
CA ALA A 11 -3.57 1.52 14.34
C ALA A 11 -4.85 1.73 13.49
N GLU A 12 -4.86 2.75 12.63
CA GLU A 12 -6.00 3.07 11.74
C GLU A 12 -6.02 2.19 10.47
N GLY A 13 -4.90 1.52 10.17
CA GLY A 13 -4.79 0.56 9.09
C GLY A 13 -3.48 0.68 8.31
N ARG A 14 -3.47 0.03 7.14
CA ARG A 14 -2.29 -0.15 6.30
C ARG A 14 -2.29 0.79 5.11
N PHE A 15 -1.16 1.44 4.89
CA PHE A 15 -0.89 2.26 3.73
C PHE A 15 0.25 1.65 2.92
N ALA A 16 0.14 1.67 1.60
CA ALA A 16 1.15 1.14 0.70
C ALA A 16 1.29 1.98 -0.56
N ILE A 17 2.53 2.19 -0.98
CA ILE A 17 2.89 2.85 -2.23
C ILE A 17 3.65 1.83 -3.07
N SER A 18 3.14 1.52 -4.26
CA SER A 18 3.66 0.43 -5.08
C SER A 18 3.94 0.86 -6.52
N LEU A 19 5.11 0.47 -7.04
CA LEU A 19 5.50 0.65 -8.43
C LEU A 19 5.00 -0.52 -9.27
N ARG A 20 4.15 -0.19 -10.24
CA ARG A 20 3.62 -1.11 -11.22
C ARG A 20 4.63 -1.36 -12.36
N PRO A 21 4.48 -2.45 -13.13
CA PRO A 21 5.49 -2.83 -14.13
C PRO A 21 5.56 -1.87 -15.32
N TYR A 22 4.53 -1.05 -15.50
CA TYR A 22 4.46 0.01 -16.51
C TYR A 22 4.99 1.37 -15.99
N GLY A 23 5.74 1.37 -14.88
CA GLY A 23 6.44 2.57 -14.39
C GLY A 23 5.55 3.60 -13.68
N ARG A 24 4.37 3.20 -13.17
CA ARG A 24 3.49 4.10 -12.41
C ARG A 24 3.36 3.67 -10.96
N TRP A 25 3.28 4.65 -10.09
CA TRP A 25 3.07 4.47 -8.66
C TRP A 25 1.59 4.49 -8.33
N ARG A 26 1.13 3.58 -7.47
CA ARG A 26 -0.24 3.58 -6.94
C ARG A 26 -0.20 3.58 -5.43
N VAL A 27 -1.18 4.28 -4.86
CA VAL A 27 -1.39 4.36 -3.42
C VAL A 27 -2.55 3.45 -3.04
N ARG A 28 -2.34 2.67 -1.98
CA ARG A 28 -3.37 1.87 -1.33
C ARG A 28 -3.44 2.30 0.13
N CYS A 29 -4.63 2.55 0.64
CA CYS A 29 -4.87 2.90 2.04
C CYS A 29 -5.88 1.95 2.67
N ALA A 30 -6.08 2.07 3.97
CA ALA A 30 -7.01 1.24 4.72
C ALA A 30 -8.44 1.33 4.17
N SER A 31 -8.82 2.49 3.63
CA SER A 31 -10.16 2.72 3.08
C SER A 31 -10.34 2.22 1.65
N GLY A 32 -9.28 1.75 0.98
CA GLY A 32 -9.35 1.25 -0.39
C GLY A 32 -8.15 1.66 -1.24
N LEU A 33 -8.28 1.48 -2.55
CA LEU A 33 -7.28 1.93 -3.51
C LEU A 33 -7.62 3.38 -3.91
N LEU A 34 -6.67 4.31 -3.76
CA LEU A 34 -6.77 5.57 -4.47
C LEU A 34 -6.65 5.25 -5.96
N ASP A 35 -7.71 5.49 -6.73
CA ASP A 35 -7.71 5.27 -8.18
C ASP A 35 -6.93 6.38 -8.91
N ARG A 36 -5.72 6.66 -8.43
CA ARG A 36 -4.77 7.56 -9.08
C ARG A 36 -3.44 6.84 -9.26
N SER A 37 -2.82 7.14 -10.40
CA SER A 37 -1.50 6.66 -10.76
C SER A 37 -0.57 7.85 -10.87
N PHE A 38 0.58 7.77 -10.21
CA PHE A 38 1.57 8.85 -10.12
C PHE A 38 2.82 8.49 -10.92
N ALA A 39 3.54 9.50 -11.38
CA ALA A 39 4.82 9.31 -12.07
C ALA A 39 5.93 8.97 -11.06
N ASP A 40 5.85 9.58 -9.87
CA ASP A 40 6.88 9.48 -8.83
C ASP A 40 6.31 8.99 -7.49
N PRO A 41 7.12 8.28 -6.68
CA PRO A 41 6.66 7.79 -5.39
C PRO A 41 6.49 8.92 -4.36
N GLU A 42 7.20 10.04 -4.52
CA GLU A 42 7.06 11.22 -3.67
C GLU A 42 5.73 11.94 -3.93
N GLU A 43 5.28 12.03 -5.18
CA GLU A 43 3.94 12.56 -5.51
C GLU A 43 2.84 11.67 -4.93
N ALA A 44 2.99 10.35 -5.07
CA ALA A 44 2.07 9.38 -4.48
C ALA A 44 1.98 9.54 -2.95
N LEU A 45 3.12 9.79 -2.30
CA LEU A 45 3.17 10.01 -0.86
C LEU A 45 2.58 11.35 -0.44
N ALA A 46 2.84 12.42 -1.20
CA ALA A 46 2.29 13.75 -0.94
C ALA A 46 0.76 13.73 -0.99
N GLU A 47 0.18 13.06 -1.99
CA GLU A 47 -1.27 12.88 -2.08
C GLU A 47 -1.80 12.11 -0.87
N LEU A 48 -1.13 11.01 -0.48
CA LEU A 48 -1.56 10.24 0.67
C LEU A 48 -1.49 11.05 1.98
N ALA A 49 -0.42 11.82 2.18
CA ALA A 49 -0.21 12.65 3.36
C ALA A 49 -1.18 13.84 3.43
N ALA A 50 -1.74 14.27 2.31
CA ALA A 50 -2.78 15.31 2.28
C ALA A 50 -4.12 14.81 2.85
N HIS A 51 -4.37 13.50 2.80
CA HIS A 51 -5.62 12.88 3.22
C HIS A 51 -5.52 12.09 4.53
N TRP A 52 -4.34 11.57 4.87
CA TRP A 52 -4.11 10.74 6.06
C TRP A 52 -2.85 11.15 6.84
N PRO A 53 -2.81 10.93 8.16
CA PRO A 53 -1.64 11.24 9.00
C PRO A 53 -0.54 10.19 8.82
N VAL A 54 0.13 10.20 7.67
CA VAL A 54 1.26 9.30 7.35
C VAL A 54 2.59 10.07 7.30
N PRO A 55 3.74 9.41 7.53
CA PRO A 55 5.04 10.05 7.42
C PRO A 55 5.27 10.61 6.01
N PRO A 56 5.64 11.89 5.85
CA PRO A 56 5.76 12.53 4.54
C PRO A 56 7.05 12.16 3.79
N ARG A 57 7.80 11.16 4.27
CA ARG A 57 9.07 10.73 3.67
C ARG A 57 9.13 9.21 3.58
N LEU A 58 9.42 8.68 2.38
CA LEU A 58 9.50 7.25 2.11
C LEU A 58 10.58 6.52 2.92
N LYS A 59 11.63 7.22 3.37
CA LYS A 59 12.68 6.64 4.21
C LYS A 59 12.17 6.18 5.59
N ASP A 60 11.06 6.77 6.03
CA ASP A 60 10.40 6.45 7.29
C ASP A 60 9.37 5.32 7.12
N TRP A 61 9.24 4.79 5.89
CA TRP A 61 8.37 3.68 5.53
C TRP A 61 9.16 2.38 5.39
N THR A 62 8.49 1.25 5.59
CA THR A 62 9.11 -0.07 5.44
C THR A 62 9.17 -0.45 3.96
N PRO A 63 10.36 -0.66 3.38
CA PRO A 63 10.48 -1.15 2.00
C PRO A 63 10.05 -2.62 1.94
N LEU A 64 9.18 -2.93 0.98
CA LEU A 64 8.73 -4.28 0.66
C LEU A 64 9.60 -4.89 -0.43
N PRO A 65 9.88 -6.21 -0.38
CA PRO A 65 10.66 -6.88 -1.40
C PRO A 65 9.99 -6.75 -2.78
N THR A 66 10.82 -6.48 -3.78
CA THR A 66 10.46 -6.28 -5.20
C THR A 66 9.77 -7.49 -5.83
N HIS A 67 9.91 -8.67 -5.22
CA HIS A 67 9.27 -9.93 -5.64
C HIS A 67 8.02 -10.33 -4.84
N SER A 68 7.42 -9.43 -4.07
CA SER A 68 6.04 -9.63 -3.59
C SER A 68 5.04 -9.40 -4.73
N GLY A 69 5.12 -10.23 -5.76
CA GLY A 69 3.96 -10.50 -6.60
C GLY A 69 2.92 -11.12 -5.67
N GLU A 70 1.82 -10.42 -5.45
CA GLU A 70 0.71 -10.93 -4.63
C GLU A 70 1.09 -11.15 -3.16
N THR A 71 1.54 -10.12 -2.44
CA THR A 71 1.08 -10.07 -1.05
C THR A 71 -0.43 -10.00 -1.13
N MET A 72 -1.05 -11.11 -0.73
CA MET A 72 -2.47 -11.32 -0.49
C MET A 72 -3.07 -10.11 0.25
N LEU A 73 -3.41 -9.07 -0.49
CA LEU A 73 -4.36 -8.04 -0.11
C LEU A 73 -5.72 -8.36 -0.77
N GLY A 74 -5.97 -9.66 -0.96
CA GLY A 74 -7.27 -10.30 -0.95
C GLY A 74 -7.53 -11.04 0.37
N GLY A 75 -6.88 -10.61 1.45
CA GLY A 75 -7.06 -11.11 2.81
C GLY A 75 -7.52 -10.00 3.77
N LEU A 76 -8.41 -9.12 3.32
CA LEU A 76 -9.55 -8.79 4.18
C LEU A 76 -10.56 -9.91 3.92
N ASP A 77 -10.20 -11.14 4.28
CA ASP A 77 -11.21 -12.15 4.47
C ASP A 77 -11.93 -11.71 5.74
N PRO A 78 -13.24 -11.43 5.69
CA PRO A 78 -14.00 -11.16 6.89
C PRO A 78 -13.79 -12.33 7.85
N LEU A 79 -13.87 -12.01 9.13
CA LEU A 79 -13.90 -12.95 10.22
C LEU A 79 -15.16 -13.84 10.08
N GLU A 80 -15.17 -14.79 9.16
CA GLU A 80 -16.24 -15.76 8.98
C GLU A 80 -15.70 -17.18 8.80
N HIS A 81 -15.94 -17.94 9.87
CA HIS A 81 -16.13 -19.38 9.90
C HIS A 81 -14.94 -20.27 9.55
N LEU A 82 -14.34 -20.86 10.60
CA LEU A 82 -14.09 -22.31 10.66
C LEU A 82 -13.72 -22.71 12.10
N SER A 83 -14.76 -22.96 12.90
CA SER A 83 -14.81 -24.11 13.82
C SER A 83 -16.09 -24.88 13.43
N PRO A 84 -16.23 -26.21 13.62
CA PRO A 84 -15.30 -27.18 14.21
C PRO A 84 -15.07 -28.44 13.34
N GLY A 85 -14.12 -29.27 13.76
CA GLY A 85 -13.96 -30.68 13.36
C GLY A 85 -13.25 -31.44 14.47
#